data_AF-A0A251XSY1-F1
#
_entry.id   AF-A0A251XSY1-F1
#
_cell.length_a   1.000
_cell.length_b   1.000
_cell.length_c   1.000
_cell.angle_alpha   90.00
_cell.angle_beta   90.00
_cell.angle_gamma   90.00
#
_symmetry.space_group_name_H-M   'P 1'
#
loop_
_entity.id
_entity.type
_entity.pdbx_description
1 polymer ?
#
loop_
_entity_poly.entity_id
_entity_poly.type
_entity_poly.pdbx_seq_one_letter_code
_entity_poly.pdbx_strand_id
1 'polypeptide(L)'
;MPATSTLLVLGASGDLSARLLLPGLGELLAHRPDLDLQLVGAGTEDWDDDRWREVVRTSFASLGAEGPAVDRVVAGTTYHSADVTLEADLERLLAACDAAPPSTSPCRRPSPSGPARR
;
A
#
# COMPACT_ATOMS: atom_id res chain seq x y z
N MET A 1 2.65 9.20 -17.68
CA MET A 1 2.58 7.86 -17.06
C MET A 1 2.13 8.09 -15.62
N PRO A 2 1.07 7.44 -15.11
CA PRO A 2 0.87 7.48 -13.67
C PRO A 2 2.09 6.79 -13.04
N ALA A 3 2.84 7.52 -12.22
CA ALA A 3 3.93 6.95 -11.46
C ALA A 3 3.31 6.14 -10.32
N THR A 4 3.67 4.86 -10.23
CA THR A 4 3.36 4.05 -9.04
C THR A 4 4.13 4.66 -7.88
N SER A 5 3.42 5.03 -6.82
CA SER A 5 4.04 5.61 -5.62
C SER A 5 4.29 4.50 -4.60
N THR A 6 5.47 4.48 -3.99
CA THR A 6 5.78 3.56 -2.89
C THR A 6 5.73 4.31 -1.57
N LEU A 7 4.99 3.77 -0.59
CA LEU A 7 4.97 4.24 0.79
C LEU A 7 5.64 3.20 1.68
N LEU A 8 6.86 3.51 2.11
CA LEU A 8 7.58 2.75 3.13
C LEU A 8 7.22 3.27 4.52
N VAL A 9 6.66 2.42 5.37
CA VAL A 9 6.32 2.74 6.76
C VAL A 9 7.36 2.13 7.68
N LEU A 10 8.21 2.97 8.27
CA LEU A 10 9.16 2.57 9.31
C LEU A 10 8.44 2.51 10.66
N GLY A 11 8.57 1.41 11.39
CA GLY A 11 7.74 1.15 12.57
C GLY A 11 6.30 0.78 12.21
N ALA A 12 6.11 0.07 11.10
CA ALA A 12 4.80 -0.37 10.61
C ALA A 12 4.06 -1.29 11.59
N SER A 13 4.81 -2.02 12.42
CA SER A 13 4.31 -2.85 13.53
C SER A 13 3.85 -2.06 14.76
N GLY A 14 4.12 -0.75 14.80
CA GLY A 14 3.82 0.11 15.93
C GLY A 14 2.33 0.49 16.05
N ASP A 15 1.95 0.90 17.26
CA ASP A 15 0.57 1.25 17.61
C ASP A 15 0.02 2.44 16.79
N LEU A 16 0.84 3.46 16.56
CA LEU A 16 0.48 4.62 15.74
C LEU A 16 0.12 4.21 14.31
N SER A 17 0.92 3.31 13.73
CA SER A 17 0.71 2.79 12.39
C SER A 17 -0.64 2.06 12.29
N ALA A 18 -0.90 1.16 13.24
CA ALA A 18 -2.12 0.36 13.26
C ALA A 18 -3.40 1.16 13.56
N ARG A 19 -3.32 2.21 14.39
CA ARG A 19 -4.49 2.97 14.88
C ARG A 19 -4.84 4.21 14.09
N LEU A 20 -3.86 4.84 13.42
CA LEU A 20 -4.05 6.13 12.77
C LEU A 20 -3.63 6.09 11.31
N LEU A 21 -2.39 5.69 11.04
CA LEU A 21 -1.83 5.77 9.68
C LEU A 21 -2.52 4.82 8.71
N LEU A 22 -2.57 3.53 9.04
CA LEU A 22 -3.17 2.52 8.17
C LEU A 22 -4.68 2.75 8.00
N PRO A 23 -5.48 3.00 9.06
CA PRO A 23 -6.90 3.30 8.88
C PRO A 23 -7.14 4.51 7.95
N GLY A 24 -6.41 5.62 8.14
CA GLY A 24 -6.53 6.80 7.28
C GLY A 24 -6.06 6.56 5.84
N LEU A 25 -5.04 5.73 5.65
CA LEU A 25 -4.61 5.30 4.32
C LEU A 25 -5.68 4.48 3.61
N GLY A 26 -6.34 3.57 4.35
CA GLY A 26 -7.48 2.81 3.85
C GLY A 26 -8.59 3.74 3.34
N GLU A 27 -9.01 4.72 4.16
CA GLU A 27 -10.02 5.70 3.74
C GLU A 27 -9.61 6.46 2.47
N LEU A 28 -8.34 6.90 2.38
CA LEU A 28 -7.83 7.57 1.19
C LEU A 28 -7.97 6.68 -0.05
N LEU A 29 -7.58 5.41 0.04
CA LEU A 29 -7.67 4.45 -1.06
C LEU A 29 -9.11 4.17 -1.48
N ALA A 30 -10.04 4.10 -0.51
CA ALA A 30 -11.47 3.95 -0.79
C ALA A 30 -12.03 5.15 -1.59
N HIS A 31 -11.59 6.37 -1.29
CA HIS A 31 -12.00 7.58 -2.01
C HIS A 31 -11.24 7.79 -3.33
N ARG A 32 -10.10 7.13 -3.53
CA ARG A 32 -9.22 7.27 -4.70
C ARG A 32 -8.91 5.91 -5.32
N PRO A 33 -9.89 5.28 -5.99
CA PRO A 33 -9.72 3.95 -6.60
C PRO A 33 -8.70 3.92 -7.75
N ASP A 34 -8.34 5.11 -8.27
CA ASP A 34 -7.32 5.32 -9.30
C ASP A 34 -5.89 5.37 -8.76
N LEU A 35 -5.71 5.47 -7.43
CA LEU A 35 -4.39 5.54 -6.81
C LEU A 35 -3.66 4.21 -6.98
N ASP A 36 -2.46 4.28 -7.55
CA ASP A 36 -1.57 3.14 -7.68
C ASP A 36 -0.45 3.27 -6.64
N LEU A 37 -0.63 2.55 -5.53
CA LEU A 37 0.22 2.64 -4.35
C LEU A 37 0.79 1.26 -4.01
N GLN A 38 2.10 1.21 -3.77
CA GLN A 38 2.75 0.07 -3.12
C GLN A 38 2.97 0.43 -1.65
N LEU A 39 2.46 -0.41 -0.75
CA LEU A 39 2.70 -0.27 0.69
C LEU A 39 3.79 -1.25 1.10
N VAL A 40 4.87 -0.76 1.72
CA VAL A 40 5.94 -1.58 2.29
C VAL A 40 6.01 -1.28 3.78
N GLY A 41 5.86 -2.31 4.61
CA GLY A 41 6.02 -2.19 6.06
C GLY A 41 7.43 -2.57 6.50
N ALA A 42 7.97 -1.88 7.49
CA ALA A 42 9.22 -2.25 8.14
C ALA A 42 9.13 -2.09 9.66
N GLY A 43 9.75 -3.00 10.41
CA GLY A 43 9.81 -2.93 11.87
C GLY A 43 10.76 -3.97 12.45
N THR A 44 10.97 -3.91 13.77
CA THR A 44 11.91 -4.81 14.47
C THR A 44 11.34 -6.20 14.72
N GLU A 45 10.02 -6.35 14.62
CA GLU A 45 9.33 -7.60 14.81
C GLU A 45 9.62 -8.55 13.65
N ASP A 46 9.74 -9.83 13.96
CA ASP A 46 9.90 -10.89 12.95
C ASP A 46 8.52 -11.35 12.49
N TRP A 47 7.91 -10.57 11.58
CA TRP A 47 6.63 -10.89 10.95
C TRP A 47 6.84 -11.36 9.51
N ASP A 48 6.02 -12.32 9.09
CA ASP A 48 5.86 -12.65 7.69
C ASP A 48 4.86 -11.70 7.02
N ASP A 49 4.82 -11.77 5.68
CA ASP A 49 3.91 -10.96 4.89
C ASP A 49 2.43 -11.26 5.20
N ASP A 50 2.09 -12.49 5.58
CA ASP A 50 0.70 -12.89 5.83
C ASP A 50 0.15 -12.25 7.10
N ARG A 51 0.96 -12.26 8.18
CA ARG A 51 0.64 -11.51 9.40
C ARG A 51 0.54 -10.02 9.13
N TRP A 52 1.43 -9.48 8.31
CA TRP A 52 1.36 -8.08 7.93
C TRP A 52 0.08 -7.74 7.15
N ARG A 53 -0.29 -8.55 6.16
CA ARG A 53 -1.54 -8.39 5.41
C ARG A 53 -2.77 -8.44 6.32
N GLU A 54 -2.76 -9.29 7.34
CA GLU A 54 -3.83 -9.33 8.35
C GLU A 54 -3.96 -8.02 9.13
N VAL A 55 -2.83 -7.46 9.58
CA VAL A 55 -2.79 -6.17 10.28
C VAL A 55 -3.31 -5.05 9.38
N VAL A 56 -2.83 -4.96 8.14
CA VAL A 56 -3.27 -3.95 7.18
C VAL A 56 -4.77 -4.06 6.93
N ARG A 57 -5.28 -5.27 6.69
CA ARG A 57 -6.71 -5.50 6.44
C ARG A 57 -7.56 -5.11 7.65
N THR A 58 -7.13 -5.50 8.85
CA THR A 58 -7.82 -5.18 10.10
C THR A 58 -7.85 -3.67 10.34
N SER A 59 -6.72 -2.98 10.14
CA SER A 59 -6.63 -1.53 10.28
C SER A 59 -7.49 -0.81 9.23
N PHE A 60 -7.50 -1.24 7.98
CA PHE A 60 -8.34 -0.63 6.94
C PHE A 60 -9.83 -0.80 7.24
N ALA A 61 -10.24 -2.00 7.67
CA ALA A 61 -11.61 -2.27 8.07
C ALA A 61 -12.09 -1.45 9.28
N SER A 62 -11.18 -0.95 10.13
CA SER A 62 -11.56 -0.17 11.33
C SER A 62 -12.31 1.13 11.01
N LEU A 63 -12.10 1.70 9.81
CA LEU A 63 -12.85 2.85 9.29
C LEU A 63 -13.77 2.48 8.12
N GLY A 64 -14.04 1.18 7.91
CA GLY A 64 -14.89 0.70 6.82
C GLY A 64 -14.31 0.93 5.42
N ALA A 65 -12.97 1.00 5.30
CA ALA A 65 -12.32 1.19 4.02
C ALA A 65 -12.38 -0.10 3.18
N GLU A 66 -13.05 -0.03 2.04
CA GLU A 66 -13.22 -1.14 1.09
C GLU A 66 -13.05 -0.64 -0.34
N GLY A 67 -12.75 -1.56 -1.27
CA GLY A 67 -12.78 -1.31 -2.71
C GLY A 67 -11.52 -1.71 -3.46
N PRO A 68 -11.50 -1.53 -4.79
CA PRO A 68 -10.49 -2.13 -5.67
C PRO A 68 -9.05 -1.66 -5.41
N ALA A 69 -8.86 -0.44 -4.91
CA ALA A 69 -7.54 0.07 -4.54
C ALA A 69 -7.07 -0.50 -3.20
N VAL A 70 -7.99 -0.61 -2.22
CA VAL A 70 -7.74 -1.24 -0.93
C VAL A 70 -7.29 -2.69 -1.13
N ASP A 71 -8.05 -3.46 -1.92
CA ASP A 71 -7.75 -4.87 -2.22
C ASP A 71 -6.39 -5.04 -2.91
N ARG A 72 -6.06 -4.13 -3.85
CA ARG A 72 -4.78 -4.16 -4.55
C ARG A 72 -3.61 -3.90 -3.62
N VAL A 73 -3.73 -2.92 -2.71
CA VAL A 73 -2.70 -2.61 -1.73
C VAL A 73 -2.52 -3.77 -0.75
N VAL A 74 -3.60 -4.34 -0.23
CA VAL A 74 -3.53 -5.50 0.68
C VAL A 74 -2.90 -6.72 -0.01
N ALA A 75 -3.19 -6.96 -1.29
CA ALA A 75 -2.59 -8.08 -2.01
C ALA A 75 -1.09 -7.86 -2.31
N GLY A 76 -0.69 -6.63 -2.63
CA GLY A 76 0.67 -6.29 -3.06
C GLY A 76 1.61 -5.84 -1.95
N THR A 77 1.15 -5.74 -0.70
CA THR A 77 1.97 -5.25 0.41
C THR A 77 2.93 -6.32 0.93
N THR A 78 4.11 -5.87 1.36
CA THR A 78 5.18 -6.69 1.92
C THR A 78 5.67 -6.12 3.25
N TYR A 79 6.25 -6.97 4.08
CA TYR A 79 6.88 -6.59 5.34
C TYR A 79 8.34 -7.02 5.39
N HIS A 80 9.17 -6.16 5.95
CA HIS A 80 10.57 -6.44 6.17
C HIS A 80 10.93 -6.23 7.63
N SER A 81 11.36 -7.29 8.30
CA SER A 81 12.04 -7.16 9.58
C SER A 81 13.37 -6.42 9.36
N ALA A 82 13.56 -5.31 10.07
CA ALA A 82 14.70 -4.41 9.91
C ALA A 82 14.89 -3.52 11.15
N ASP A 83 16.14 -3.35 11.55
CA ASP A 83 16.55 -2.32 12.49
C ASP A 83 17.00 -1.08 11.73
N VAL A 84 16.19 -0.01 11.78
CA VAL A 84 16.44 1.25 11.07
C VAL A 84 17.66 2.02 11.60
N THR A 85 18.25 1.59 12.71
CA THR A 85 19.52 2.14 13.22
C THR A 85 20.74 1.54 12.52
N LEU A 86 20.57 0.45 11.75
CA LEU A 86 21.61 -0.19 10.98
C LEU A 86 21.55 0.24 9.51
N GLU A 87 22.67 0.75 8.99
CA GLU A 87 22.79 1.21 7.61
C GLU A 87 22.43 0.13 6.58
N ALA A 88 22.92 -1.10 6.77
CA ALA A 88 22.66 -2.22 5.87
C ALA A 88 21.17 -2.59 5.78
N ASP A 89 20.42 -2.43 6.88
CA ASP A 89 18.98 -2.69 6.90
C ASP A 89 18.23 -1.58 6.16
N LEU A 90 18.64 -0.32 6.31
CA LEU A 90 18.06 0.78 5.56
C LEU A 90 18.29 0.64 4.05
N GLU A 91 19.51 0.26 3.62
CA GLU A 91 19.83 -0.01 2.22
C GLU A 91 18.93 -1.11 1.63
N ARG A 92 18.72 -2.19 2.38
CA ARG A 92 17.85 -3.30 1.99
C ARG A 92 16.38 -2.87 1.86
N LEU A 93 15.89 -2.03 2.77
CA LEU A 93 14.52 -1.49 2.71
C LEU A 93 14.32 -0.58 1.49
N LEU A 94 15.29 0.28 1.19
CA LEU A 94 15.22 1.16 0.02
C LEU A 94 15.26 0.35 -1.28
N ALA A 95 16.13 -0.66 -1.37
CA ALA A 95 16.17 -1.56 -2.52
C ALA A 95 14.85 -2.33 -2.73
N ALA A 96 14.15 -2.68 -1.65
CA ALA A 96 12.82 -3.31 -1.74
C ALA A 96 11.75 -2.37 -2.30
N CYS A 97 11.91 -1.05 -2.15
CA CYS A 97 11.00 -0.06 -2.72
C CYS A 97 11.21 0.15 -4.22
N ASP A 98 12.45 -0.05 -4.70
CA ASP A 98 12.82 0.06 -6.12
C ASP A 98 12.51 -1.22 -6.91
N ALA A 99 12.34 -2.35 -6.24
CA ALA A 99 11.87 -3.61 -6.81
C ALA A 99 10.36 -3.55 -7.10
N ALA A 100 9.95 -2.71 -8.05
CA ALA A 100 8.56 -2.54 -8.42
C ALA A 100 7.92 -3.91 -8.79
N PRO A 101 6.75 -4.28 -8.22
CA PRO A 101 6.00 -5.43 -8.69
C PRO A 101 5.50 -5.20 -10.13
N PRO A 102 5.17 -6.26 -10.90
CA PRO A 102 4.59 -6.09 -12.22
C PRO A 102 3.25 -5.35 -12.07
N SER A 103 3.20 -4.07 -12.45
CA SER A 103 1.98 -3.28 -12.37
C SER A 103 0.93 -3.86 -13.33
N THR A 104 -0.02 -4.62 -12.79
CA THR A 104 -1.23 -5.02 -13.53
C THR A 104 -2.16 -3.82 -13.57
N SER A 105 -1.81 -2.81 -14.38
CA SER A 105 -2.73 -1.73 -14.73
C SER A 105 -3.92 -2.34 -15.48
N PRO A 106 -5.15 -2.34 -14.94
CA PRO A 106 -6.31 -2.77 -15.71
C PRO A 106 -6.51 -1.76 -16.84
N CYS A 107 -6.53 -2.27 -18.06
CA CYS A 107 -6.75 -1.52 -19.29
C CYS A 107 -7.90 -0.52 -19.09
N ARG A 108 -7.55 0.76 -18.93
CA ARG A 108 -8.49 1.87 -18.76
C ARG A 108 -9.38 1.93 -19.99
N ARG A 109 -10.65 1.53 -19.89
CA ARG A 109 -11.61 1.77 -20.98
C ARG A 109 -11.76 3.29 -21.17
N PRO A 110 -11.66 3.80 -22.40
CA PRO A 110 -11.97 5.20 -22.65
C PRO A 110 -13.45 5.46 -22.31
N SER A 111 -13.70 6.51 -21.52
CA SER A 111 -15.05 6.99 -21.24
C SER A 111 -15.68 7.50 -22.54
N PRO A 112 -16.93 7.11 -22.88
CA PRO A 112 -17.61 7.68 -24.03
C PRO A 112 -18.08 9.10 -23.69
N SER A 113 -17.32 10.11 -24.13
CA SER A 113 -17.82 11.49 -24.17
C SER A 113 -18.87 11.61 -25.28
N GLY A 114 -20.14 11.78 -24.91
CA GLY A 114 -21.22 12.15 -25.85
C GLY A 114 -21.19 13.63 -26.25
N PRO A 115 -22.24 14.17 -26.92
CA PRO A 115 -23.30 13.51 -27.67
C PRO A 115 -23.23 13.83 -29.18
N ALA A 116 -23.92 12.98 -29.95
CA ALA A 116 -24.22 13.19 -31.36
C ALA A 116 -24.79 14.59 -31.62
N ARG A 117 -24.14 15.35 -32.50
CA ARG A 117 -24.78 16.49 -33.18
C ARG A 117 -25.08 16.10 -34.63
N ARG A 118 -26.29 16.51 -35.02
CA ARG A 118 -27.02 16.24 -36.25
C ARG A 118 -26.29 16.65 -37.52
#